data_AF-A0A357V2U0-F1
#
_entry.id   AF-A0A357V2U0-F1
#
_cell.length_a   1.000
_cell.length_b   1.000
_cell.length_c   1.000
_cell.angle_alpha   90.00
_cell.angle_beta   90.00
_cell.angle_gamma   90.00
#
_symmetry.space_group_name_H-M   'P 1'
#
loop_
_entity.id
_entity.type
_entity.pdbx_description
1 polymer ?
#
loop_
_entity_poly.entity_id
_entity_poly.type
_entity_poly.pdbx_seq_one_letter_code
_entity_poly.pdbx_strand_id
1 'polypeptide(L)'
;MFKEHPLRRALAEEIHARPPADLVAPVQVSHIAVISGEDGMAPHVAHLEALCKHFRVSPPSADATHFSAELGEIGLKWERHTEFSTFTIIRPGAFAQPFKGTAVDGLPKDWLTNLPGQVIAACHVA
;
A
#
# COMPACT_ATOMS: atom_id res chain seq x y z
N MET A 1 37.98 -17.78 -2.88
CA MET A 1 37.00 -16.70 -3.15
C MET A 1 36.09 -17.20 -4.27
N PHE A 2 34.77 -17.22 -4.06
CA PHE A 2 33.81 -17.72 -5.06
C PHE A 2 33.29 -16.58 -5.94
N LYS A 3 32.96 -16.90 -7.20
CA LYS A 3 32.38 -15.94 -8.15
C LYS A 3 30.89 -15.81 -7.88
N GLU A 4 30.44 -14.62 -7.48
CA GLU A 4 29.01 -14.37 -7.25
C GLU A 4 28.26 -14.14 -8.56
N HIS A 5 26.98 -14.54 -8.59
CA HIS A 5 26.08 -14.20 -9.68
C HIS A 5 25.80 -12.69 -9.68
N PRO A 6 25.78 -11.99 -10.84
CA PRO A 6 25.59 -10.53 -10.89
C PRO A 6 24.32 -10.03 -10.17
N LEU A 7 23.24 -10.81 -10.20
CA LEU A 7 21.96 -10.47 -9.56
C LEU A 7 21.89 -10.78 -8.05
N ARG A 8 22.88 -11.47 -7.48
CA ARG A 8 22.81 -11.96 -6.09
C ARG A 8 22.54 -10.82 -5.09
N ARG A 9 23.25 -9.70 -5.25
CA ARG A 9 23.10 -8.54 -4.36
C ARG A 9 21.72 -7.88 -4.52
N ALA A 10 21.30 -7.62 -5.75
CA ALA A 10 20.00 -7.02 -6.04
C ALA A 10 18.84 -7.87 -5.48
N LEU A 11 18.89 -9.20 -5.67
CA LEU A 11 17.89 -10.13 -5.11
C LEU A 11 17.91 -10.17 -3.58
N ALA A 12 19.11 -10.11 -2.98
CA ALA A 12 19.23 -10.05 -1.52
C ALA A 12 18.65 -8.74 -0.98
N GLU A 13 18.88 -7.62 -1.67
CA GLU A 13 18.32 -6.31 -1.30
C GLU A 13 16.79 -6.29 -1.48
N GLU A 14 16.24 -6.95 -2.50
CA GLU A 14 14.79 -7.05 -2.72
C GLU A 14 14.04 -7.66 -1.53
N ILE A 15 14.59 -8.71 -0.92
CA ILE A 15 14.01 -9.35 0.26
C ILE A 15 13.93 -8.38 1.45
N HIS A 16 14.91 -7.49 1.59
CA HIS A 16 14.99 -6.53 2.70
C HIS A 16 14.25 -5.20 2.40
N ALA A 17 13.90 -4.93 1.15
CA ALA A 17 13.30 -3.67 0.72
C ALA A 17 11.81 -3.53 1.12
N ARG A 18 11.17 -4.57 1.66
CA ARG A 18 9.73 -4.56 2.03
C ARG A 18 9.54 -4.70 3.54
N PRO A 19 9.97 -3.74 4.37
CA PRO A 19 9.74 -3.82 5.80
C PRO A 19 8.23 -3.95 6.10
N PRO A 20 7.83 -4.82 7.04
CA PRO A 20 6.44 -4.90 7.48
C PRO A 20 6.02 -3.55 8.08
N ALA A 21 4.72 -3.26 8.04
CA ALA A 21 4.21 -2.11 8.76
C ALA A 21 4.24 -2.42 10.27
N ASP A 22 4.88 -1.55 11.05
CA ASP A 22 4.86 -1.64 12.51
C ASP A 22 3.50 -1.16 13.02
N LEU A 23 2.70 -2.09 13.55
CA LEU A 23 1.36 -1.82 14.07
C LEU A 23 1.37 -1.79 15.60
N VAL A 24 0.95 -0.66 16.17
CA VAL A 24 0.81 -0.48 17.63
C VAL A 24 -0.67 -0.31 17.97
N ALA A 25 -1.21 -1.21 18.77
CA ALA A 25 -2.58 -1.12 19.23
C ALA A 25 -2.76 0.03 20.25
N PRO A 26 -3.94 0.71 20.29
CA PRO A 26 -5.09 0.48 19.41
C PRO A 26 -4.87 1.05 18.00
N VAL A 27 -5.29 0.28 16.99
CA VAL A 27 -5.14 0.62 15.57
C VAL A 27 -6.26 0.00 14.75
N GLN A 28 -6.68 0.69 13.69
CA GLN A 28 -7.55 0.15 12.67
C GLN A 28 -6.77 -0.04 11.37
N VAL A 29 -7.02 -1.12 10.65
CA VAL A 29 -6.39 -1.41 9.36
C VAL A 29 -7.46 -1.77 8.33
N SER A 30 -7.30 -1.27 7.11
CA SER A 30 -8.00 -1.77 5.92
C SER A 30 -6.96 -2.31 4.95
N HIS A 31 -7.09 -3.56 4.54
CA HIS A 31 -6.17 -4.20 3.59
C HIS A 31 -6.95 -4.68 2.36
N ILE A 32 -6.42 -4.38 1.17
CA ILE A 32 -7.06 -4.66 -0.11
C ILE A 32 -6.03 -5.27 -1.05
N ALA A 33 -6.36 -6.41 -1.65
CA ALA A 33 -5.58 -7.03 -2.71
C ALA A 33 -6.33 -6.93 -4.04
N VAL A 34 -5.64 -6.42 -5.07
CA VAL A 34 -6.22 -6.09 -6.37
C VAL A 34 -5.41 -6.73 -7.49
N ILE A 35 -6.04 -7.59 -8.27
CA ILE A 35 -5.46 -8.12 -9.50
C ILE A 35 -5.52 -7.04 -10.58
N SER A 36 -4.40 -6.84 -11.27
CA SER A 36 -4.29 -5.80 -12.30
C SER A 36 -3.45 -6.24 -13.51
N GLY A 37 -3.04 -7.51 -13.58
CA GLY A 37 -2.16 -8.03 -14.63
C GLY A 37 -0.78 -7.36 -14.64
N GLU A 38 0.07 -7.67 -15.60
CA GLU A 38 1.44 -7.10 -15.70
C GLU A 38 1.41 -5.57 -15.93
N ASP A 39 0.44 -5.07 -16.71
CA ASP A 39 0.28 -3.64 -17.04
C ASP A 39 -0.34 -2.80 -15.92
N GLY A 40 -0.70 -3.41 -14.79
CA GLY A 40 -1.38 -2.74 -13.69
C GLY A 40 -0.51 -1.80 -12.85
N MET A 41 0.80 -1.79 -13.09
CA MET A 41 1.74 -0.91 -12.38
C MET A 41 1.46 0.57 -12.63
N ALA A 42 1.39 1.00 -13.89
CA ALA A 42 1.20 2.41 -14.23
C ALA A 42 -0.15 2.97 -13.72
N PRO A 43 -1.30 2.26 -13.86
CA PRO A 43 -2.56 2.69 -13.25
C PRO A 43 -2.49 2.82 -11.72
N HIS A 44 -1.86 1.88 -11.02
CA HIS A 44 -1.72 1.97 -9.55
C HIS A 44 -0.83 3.14 -9.12
N VAL A 45 0.29 3.37 -9.83
CA VAL A 45 1.15 4.53 -9.57
C VAL A 45 0.39 5.83 -9.79
N ALA A 46 -0.33 5.98 -10.90
CA ALA A 46 -1.15 7.17 -11.17
C ALA A 46 -2.24 7.38 -10.10
N HIS A 47 -2.84 6.28 -9.62
CA HIS A 47 -3.82 6.32 -8.54
C HIS A 47 -3.21 6.79 -7.21
N LEU A 48 -2.00 6.34 -6.90
CA LEU A 48 -1.22 6.79 -5.73
C LEU A 48 -0.77 8.24 -5.88
N GLU A 49 -0.35 8.69 -7.06
CA GLU A 49 0.02 10.08 -7.33
C GLU A 49 -1.13 11.04 -7.05
N ALA A 50 -2.34 10.70 -7.49
CA ALA A 50 -3.54 11.49 -7.22
C ALA A 50 -3.82 11.59 -5.71
N LEU A 51 -3.67 10.48 -4.97
CA LEU A 51 -3.82 10.45 -3.52
C LEU A 51 -2.72 11.29 -2.84
N CYS A 52 -1.48 11.12 -3.24
CA CYS A 52 -0.33 11.87 -2.70
C CYS A 52 -0.51 13.38 -2.90
N LYS A 53 -1.02 13.79 -4.07
CA LYS A 53 -1.35 15.18 -4.36
C LYS A 53 -2.45 15.73 -3.43
N HIS A 54 -3.48 14.94 -3.13
CA HIS A 54 -4.54 15.33 -2.20
C HIS A 54 -3.98 15.62 -0.80
N PHE A 55 -3.09 14.75 -0.31
CA PHE A 55 -2.47 14.88 1.02
C PHE A 55 -1.18 15.73 1.05
N ARG A 56 -0.73 16.23 -0.10
CA ARG A 56 0.51 17.02 -0.26
C ARG A 56 1.77 16.28 0.17
N VAL A 57 1.87 14.99 -0.15
CA VAL A 57 3.06 14.16 0.05
C VAL A 57 3.74 13.84 -1.27
N SER A 58 5.03 13.50 -1.23
CA SER A 58 5.77 13.06 -2.41
C SER A 58 5.26 11.72 -2.92
N PRO A 59 4.98 11.56 -4.21
CA PRO A 59 4.51 10.30 -4.79
C PRO A 59 5.64 9.26 -4.91
N PRO A 60 5.30 7.98 -5.13
CA PRO A 60 6.29 6.97 -5.54
C PRO A 60 6.95 7.31 -6.88
N SER A 61 8.11 6.72 -7.15
CA SER A 61 8.69 6.74 -8.51
C SER A 61 7.86 5.88 -9.46
N ALA A 62 7.95 6.15 -10.75
CA ALA A 62 7.21 5.42 -11.78
C ALA A 62 7.58 3.93 -11.87
N ASP A 63 8.77 3.56 -11.40
CA ASP A 63 9.33 2.21 -11.34
C ASP A 63 9.26 1.58 -9.93
N ALA A 64 8.62 2.25 -8.95
CA ALA A 64 8.52 1.75 -7.59
C ALA A 64 7.69 0.46 -7.50
N THR A 65 8.21 -0.55 -6.81
CA THR A 65 7.48 -1.80 -6.53
C THR A 65 6.85 -1.82 -5.14
N HIS A 66 7.10 -0.80 -4.34
CA HIS A 66 6.52 -0.60 -3.02
C HIS A 66 6.53 0.89 -2.70
N PHE A 67 5.64 1.33 -1.82
CA PHE A 67 5.53 2.72 -1.41
C PHE A 67 4.90 2.79 -0.02
N SER A 68 5.44 3.66 0.83
CA SER A 68 4.84 3.97 2.13
C SER A 68 4.76 5.48 2.31
N ALA A 69 3.65 5.97 2.84
CA ALA A 69 3.46 7.39 3.12
C ALA A 69 2.55 7.61 4.33
N GLU A 70 2.82 8.70 5.05
CA GLU A 70 1.93 9.24 6.08
C GLU A 70 1.03 10.31 5.44
N LEU A 71 -0.27 10.03 5.39
CA LEU A 71 -1.34 10.85 4.82
C LEU A 71 -2.11 11.56 5.94
N GLY A 72 -1.44 12.45 6.66
CA GLY A 72 -1.98 13.06 7.87
C GLY A 72 -1.95 12.08 9.05
N GLU A 73 -3.11 11.64 9.53
CA GLU A 73 -3.23 10.64 10.61
C GLU A 73 -3.35 9.20 10.08
N ILE A 74 -3.12 9.00 8.79
CA ILE A 74 -3.34 7.74 8.10
C ILE A 74 -2.03 7.27 7.47
N GLY A 75 -1.55 6.10 7.86
CA GLY A 75 -0.48 5.43 7.15
C GLY A 75 -1.01 4.72 5.91
N LEU A 76 -0.28 4.79 4.81
CA LEU A 76 -0.51 3.99 3.60
C LEU A 76 0.73 3.16 3.31
N LYS A 77 0.53 1.88 3.02
CA LYS A 77 1.52 1.00 2.40
C LYS A 77 0.94 0.39 1.12
N TRP A 78 1.66 0.52 0.01
CA TRP A 78 1.37 -0.14 -1.25
C TRP A 78 2.52 -1.07 -1.61
N GLU A 79 2.19 -2.28 -2.06
CA GLU A 79 3.18 -3.24 -2.55
C GLU A 79 2.72 -3.81 -3.88
N ARG A 80 3.62 -3.82 -4.86
CA ARG A 80 3.46 -4.42 -6.17
C ARG A 80 4.07 -5.82 -6.16
N HIS A 81 3.26 -6.78 -6.58
CA HIS A 81 3.69 -8.12 -6.96
C HIS A 81 3.56 -8.26 -8.48
N THR A 82 3.86 -9.43 -9.04
CA THR A 82 3.78 -9.66 -10.49
C THR A 82 2.37 -9.44 -11.03
N GLU A 83 1.36 -10.06 -10.40
CA GLU A 83 -0.01 -10.13 -10.95
C GLU A 83 -1.01 -9.20 -10.24
N PHE A 84 -0.67 -8.78 -9.01
CA PHE A 84 -1.54 -8.02 -8.13
C PHE A 84 -0.77 -6.97 -7.33
N SER A 85 -1.50 -6.04 -6.73
CA SER A 85 -0.98 -5.12 -5.72
C SER A 85 -1.77 -5.24 -4.43
N THR A 86 -1.13 -4.91 -3.32
CA THR A 86 -1.80 -4.74 -2.04
C THR A 86 -1.76 -3.28 -1.60
N PHE A 87 -2.83 -2.85 -0.95
CA PHE A 87 -2.96 -1.54 -0.32
C PHE A 87 -3.34 -1.76 1.13
N THR A 88 -2.53 -1.25 2.05
CA THR A 88 -2.76 -1.32 3.50
C THR A 88 -2.89 0.09 4.03
N ILE A 89 -4.08 0.42 4.51
CA ILE A 89 -4.40 1.71 5.11
C ILE A 89 -4.44 1.49 6.62
N ILE A 90 -3.72 2.32 7.36
CA ILE A 90 -3.49 2.18 8.79
C ILE A 90 -3.95 3.46 9.46
N ARG A 91 -4.82 3.35 10.47
CA ARG A 91 -5.28 4.47 11.27
C ARG A 91 -5.00 4.18 12.75
N PRO A 92 -3.92 4.75 13.32
CA PRO A 92 -3.63 4.62 14.75
C PRO A 92 -4.70 5.29 15.61
N GLY A 93 -4.86 4.79 16.83
CA GLY A 93 -5.71 5.43 17.84
C GLY A 93 -6.88 4.56 18.31
N ALA A 94 -7.48 5.01 19.42
CA ALA A 94 -8.59 4.30 20.05
C ALA A 94 -9.89 4.45 19.25
N PHE A 95 -10.71 3.41 19.25
CA PHE A 95 -12.05 3.39 18.67
C PHE A 95 -13.02 2.76 19.68
N ALA A 96 -14.24 3.29 19.73
CA ALA A 96 -15.26 2.84 20.68
C ALA A 96 -16.01 1.58 20.20
N GLN A 97 -16.19 1.44 18.89
CA GLN A 97 -16.91 0.33 18.26
C GLN A 97 -16.09 -0.17 17.07
N PRO A 98 -15.55 -1.42 17.12
CA PRO A 98 -14.85 -2.01 15.99
C PRO A 98 -15.72 -1.97 14.73
N PHE A 99 -15.10 -1.67 13.59
CA PHE A 99 -15.72 -1.66 12.25
C PHE A 99 -16.86 -0.65 11.99
N LYS A 100 -17.28 0.18 12.96
CA LYS A 100 -18.27 1.25 12.72
C LYS A 100 -17.71 2.36 11.82
N GLY A 101 -16.41 2.62 11.94
CA GLY A 101 -15.59 3.30 10.95
C GLY A 101 -14.34 2.45 10.73
N THR A 102 -13.76 2.51 9.54
CA THR A 102 -12.61 1.72 9.12
C THR A 102 -11.46 2.65 8.75
N ALA A 103 -10.25 2.10 8.58
CA ALA A 103 -9.09 2.92 8.23
C ALA A 103 -9.26 3.62 6.87
N VAL A 104 -9.91 2.95 5.92
CA VAL A 104 -10.14 3.47 4.57
C VAL A 104 -11.14 4.63 4.51
N ASP A 105 -12.00 4.80 5.53
CA ASP A 105 -12.92 5.95 5.62
C ASP A 105 -12.19 7.29 5.77
N GLY A 106 -10.90 7.26 6.12
CA GLY A 106 -10.06 8.46 6.16
C GLY A 106 -9.50 8.88 4.80
N LEU A 107 -9.65 8.08 3.75
CA LEU A 107 -9.25 8.44 2.39
C LEU A 107 -10.38 9.21 1.66
N PRO A 108 -10.07 9.88 0.52
CA PRO A 108 -11.09 10.49 -0.31
C PRO A 108 -12.19 9.50 -0.71
N LYS A 109 -13.45 9.95 -0.72
CA LYS A 109 -14.64 9.08 -0.91
C LYS A 109 -14.62 8.31 -2.24
N ASP A 110 -14.03 8.91 -3.27
CA ASP A 110 -13.93 8.36 -4.61
C ASP A 110 -12.69 7.47 -4.81
N TRP A 111 -11.77 7.42 -3.82
CA TRP A 111 -10.53 6.66 -3.92
C TRP A 111 -10.80 5.18 -4.17
N LEU A 112 -11.63 4.54 -3.33
CA LEU A 112 -12.00 3.13 -3.50
C LEU A 112 -12.72 2.85 -4.82
N THR A 113 -13.62 3.75 -5.23
CA THR A 113 -14.41 3.58 -6.47
C THR A 113 -13.53 3.70 -7.71
N ASN A 114 -12.45 4.46 -7.63
CA ASN A 114 -11.50 4.69 -8.72
C ASN A 114 -10.26 3.77 -8.65
N LEU A 115 -10.23 2.80 -7.73
CA LEU A 115 -9.10 1.87 -7.57
C LEU A 115 -8.98 0.98 -8.81
N PRO A 116 -7.89 1.07 -9.59
CA PRO A 116 -7.75 0.29 -10.82
C PRO A 116 -7.63 -1.21 -10.54
N GLY A 117 -8.20 -2.05 -11.40
CA GLY A 117 -8.10 -3.51 -11.31
C GLY A 117 -9.34 -4.19 -10.71
N GLN A 118 -9.17 -5.44 -10.28
CA GLN A 118 -10.24 -6.28 -9.75
C GLN A 118 -9.88 -6.76 -8.33
N VAL A 119 -10.71 -6.40 -7.36
CA VAL A 119 -10.49 -6.77 -5.94
C VAL A 119 -10.70 -8.27 -5.77
N ILE A 120 -9.70 -8.96 -5.22
CA ILE A 120 -9.77 -10.39 -4.88
C ILE A 120 -9.88 -10.64 -3.39
N ALA A 121 -9.44 -9.70 -2.56
CA ALA A 121 -9.60 -9.75 -1.12
C ALA A 121 -9.65 -8.33 -0.55
N ALA A 122 -10.49 -8.15 0.47
CA ALA A 122 -10.54 -6.94 1.27
C ALA A 122 -10.91 -7.31 2.70
N CYS A 123 -10.20 -6.78 3.69
CA CYS A 123 -10.48 -7.03 5.09
C CYS A 123 -10.19 -5.80 5.96
N HIS A 124 -10.84 -5.79 7.12
CA HIS A 124 -10.61 -4.80 8.16
C HIS A 124 -10.09 -5.48 9.43
N VAL A 125 -9.23 -4.78 10.16
CA VAL A 125 -8.77 -5.14 11.50
C VAL A 125 -9.08 -3.98 12.44
N ALA A 126 -9.67 -4.28 13.59
CA ALA A 126 -9.98 -3.37 14.69
C ALA A 126 -10.07 -4.20 15.98
#